data_AF-A0A8S2Q2M1-F1
#
_entry.id   AF-A0A8S2Q2M1-F1
#
_cell.length_a   1.000
_cell.length_b   1.000
_cell.length_c   1.000
_cell.angle_alpha   90.00
_cell.angle_beta   90.00
_cell.angle_gamma   90.00
#
_symmetry.space_group_name_H-M   'P 1'
#
loop_
_entity.id
_entity.type
_entity.pdbx_description
1 polymer ?
#
loop_
_entity_poly.entity_id
_entity_poly.type
_entity_poly.pdbx_seq_one_letter_code
_entity_poly.pdbx_strand_id
1 'polypeptide(L)'
;MLSQSELNETHLSCGTTLTKIGVAGDSGGATIAASVCLTLKDSVEFQILIYGSFDLSNSGVVTTSDAEFNDDPFLSRSAQVKWVCSNAFIDPEAGVNLPPTLFIVAEIDPARDDSYAYHKKLQEVGVKSELHSIKGVVHTFFSLPGVFRQACSEAVDVMRIFMETNLNI
;
A
#
# COMPACT_ATOMS: atom_id res chain seq x y z
N MET A 1 -26.19 12.92 22.71
CA MET A 1 -25.49 11.62 22.70
C MET A 1 -26.35 10.71 21.86
N LEU A 2 -25.91 10.40 20.63
CA LEU A 2 -26.61 9.46 19.76
C LEU A 2 -26.54 8.07 20.39
N SER A 3 -27.61 7.27 20.28
CA SER A 3 -27.64 5.92 20.85
C SER A 3 -26.72 4.99 20.06
N GLN A 4 -26.22 3.92 20.69
CA GLN A 4 -25.41 2.90 19.99
C GLN A 4 -26.11 2.28 18.76
N SER A 5 -27.44 2.36 18.68
CA SER A 5 -28.20 1.90 17.51
C SER A 5 -28.11 2.85 16.32
N GLU A 6 -27.86 4.15 16.54
CA GLU A 6 -27.70 5.16 15.47
C GLU A 6 -26.31 5.13 14.83
N LEU A 7 -25.32 4.50 15.48
CA LEU A 7 -23.96 4.32 14.95
C LEU A 7 -23.83 3.12 14.00
N ASN A 8 -24.87 2.30 13.85
CA ASN A 8 -24.84 1.05 13.07
C ASN A 8 -25.53 1.14 11.70
N GLU A 9 -26.01 2.32 11.27
CA GLU A 9 -26.46 2.47 9.90
C GLU A 9 -25.28 2.83 9.00
N THR A 10 -24.70 1.80 8.37
CA THR A 10 -23.79 1.99 7.23
C THR A 10 -24.60 2.59 6.08
N HIS A 11 -24.65 3.93 6.02
CA HIS A 11 -25.23 4.62 4.89
C HIS A 11 -24.27 4.50 3.70
N LEU A 12 -24.53 3.51 2.84
CA LEU A 12 -23.87 3.42 1.53
C LEU A 12 -24.24 4.67 0.73
N SER A 13 -23.27 5.56 0.51
CA SER A 13 -23.44 6.69 -0.41
C SER A 13 -23.45 6.25 -1.88
N CYS A 14 -22.87 5.08 -2.17
CA CYS A 14 -22.89 4.40 -3.46
C CYS A 14 -22.68 2.89 -3.30
N GLY A 15 -23.05 2.11 -4.32
CA GLY A 15 -22.94 0.64 -4.31
C GLY A 15 -24.18 -0.07 -3.79
N THR A 16 -24.01 -1.34 -3.43
CA THR A 16 -25.04 -2.22 -2.86
C THR A 16 -24.46 -2.98 -1.67
N THR A 17 -25.28 -3.73 -0.95
CA THR A 17 -24.81 -4.62 0.13
C THR A 17 -23.92 -5.76 -0.37
N LEU A 18 -23.89 -6.01 -1.68
CA LEU A 18 -23.00 -6.98 -2.33
C LEU A 18 -21.71 -6.33 -2.87
N THR A 19 -21.54 -5.02 -2.71
CA THR A 19 -20.36 -4.31 -3.19
C THR A 19 -19.14 -4.70 -2.37
N LYS A 20 -18.10 -5.17 -3.07
CA LYS A 20 -16.78 -5.39 -2.49
C LYS A 20 -16.09 -4.05 -2.29
N ILE A 21 -15.52 -3.84 -1.10
CA ILE A 21 -14.84 -2.60 -0.74
C ILE A 21 -13.35 -2.91 -0.55
N GLY A 22 -12.51 -2.21 -1.30
CA GLY A 22 -11.07 -2.23 -1.11
C GLY A 22 -10.54 -0.85 -0.75
N VAL A 23 -9.32 -0.82 -0.24
CA VAL A 23 -8.58 0.42 0.01
C VAL A 23 -7.35 0.49 -0.87
N ALA A 24 -7.02 1.67 -1.36
CA ALA A 24 -5.80 1.87 -2.13
C ALA A 24 -5.18 3.20 -1.76
N GLY A 25 -3.86 3.27 -1.88
CA GLY A 25 -3.14 4.51 -1.63
C GLY A 25 -1.72 4.46 -2.16
N ASP A 26 -1.16 5.63 -2.37
CA ASP A 26 0.18 5.81 -2.90
C ASP A 26 1.08 6.56 -1.89
N SER A 27 2.36 6.19 -1.82
CA SER A 27 3.34 6.76 -0.87
C SER A 27 2.81 6.72 0.58
N GLY A 28 2.70 7.86 1.26
CA GLY A 28 2.10 7.94 2.59
C GLY A 28 0.63 7.49 2.64
N GLY A 29 -0.10 7.61 1.53
CA GLY A 29 -1.46 7.06 1.39
C GLY A 29 -1.47 5.53 1.42
N ALA A 30 -0.44 4.87 0.89
CA ALA A 30 -0.29 3.42 0.98
C ALA A 30 -0.11 2.98 2.44
N THR A 31 0.68 3.73 3.21
CA THR A 31 0.86 3.51 4.64
C THR A 31 -0.46 3.64 5.41
N ILE A 32 -1.27 4.64 5.07
CA ILE A 32 -2.61 4.81 5.66
C ILE A 32 -3.53 3.65 5.26
N ALA A 33 -3.55 3.26 3.99
CA ALA A 33 -4.36 2.15 3.49
C ALA A 33 -4.04 0.84 4.21
N ALA A 34 -2.76 0.52 4.37
CA ALA A 34 -2.31 -0.65 5.13
C ALA A 34 -2.72 -0.57 6.62
N SER A 35 -2.64 0.63 7.23
CA SER A 35 -3.08 0.86 8.61
C SER A 35 -4.60 0.71 8.79
N VAL A 36 -5.38 1.13 7.79
CA VAL A 36 -6.83 0.89 7.74
C VAL A 36 -7.11 -0.61 7.69
N CYS A 37 -6.39 -1.38 6.88
CA CYS A 37 -6.53 -2.83 6.82
C CYS A 37 -6.16 -3.53 8.13
N LEU A 38 -5.14 -3.05 8.86
CA LEU A 38 -4.84 -3.57 10.20
C LEU A 38 -5.99 -3.33 11.19
N THR A 39 -6.69 -2.21 11.05
CA THR A 39 -7.81 -1.83 11.93
C THR A 39 -9.10 -2.57 11.58
N LEU A 40 -9.41 -2.69 10.28
CA LEU A 40 -10.70 -3.19 9.79
C LEU A 40 -10.67 -4.67 9.37
N LYS A 41 -9.49 -5.22 9.10
CA LYS A 41 -9.25 -6.64 8.76
C LYS A 41 -10.22 -7.16 7.69
N ASP A 42 -11.05 -8.13 8.05
CA ASP A 42 -12.03 -8.81 7.19
C ASP A 42 -13.15 -7.90 6.66
N SER A 43 -13.24 -6.65 7.12
CA SER A 43 -14.21 -5.67 6.58
C SER A 43 -13.75 -5.02 5.27
N VAL A 44 -12.52 -5.32 4.83
CA VAL A 44 -11.94 -4.86 3.58
C VAL A 44 -11.63 -6.10 2.74
N GLU A 45 -12.00 -6.07 1.46
CA GLU A 45 -11.88 -7.22 0.55
C GLU A 45 -10.52 -7.29 -0.14
N PHE A 46 -9.84 -6.16 -0.29
CA PHE A 46 -8.51 -6.06 -0.91
C PHE A 46 -7.81 -4.75 -0.55
N GLN A 47 -6.49 -4.72 -0.69
CA GLN A 47 -5.71 -3.49 -0.64
C GLN A 47 -4.71 -3.37 -1.78
N ILE A 48 -4.52 -2.15 -2.30
CA ILE A 48 -3.53 -1.84 -3.34
C ILE A 48 -2.59 -0.76 -2.80
N LEU A 49 -1.30 -1.09 -2.73
CA LEU A 49 -0.28 -0.28 -2.08
C LEU A 49 0.75 0.15 -3.12
N ILE A 50 0.81 1.44 -3.42
CA ILE A 50 1.63 1.99 -4.50
C ILE A 50 2.83 2.72 -3.89
N TYR A 51 4.06 2.25 -4.17
CA TYR A 51 5.34 2.80 -3.68
C TYR A 51 5.29 3.24 -2.20
N GLY A 52 4.69 2.42 -1.35
CA GLY A 52 4.48 2.76 0.06
C GLY A 52 5.73 2.62 0.92
N SER A 53 5.74 3.32 2.06
CA SER A 53 6.73 3.12 3.13
C SER A 53 6.02 2.53 4.36
N PHE A 54 6.58 1.48 4.95
CA PHE A 54 5.87 0.65 5.95
C PHE A 54 6.64 0.42 7.25
N ASP A 55 7.91 0.83 7.32
CA ASP A 55 8.81 0.69 8.47
C ASP A 55 8.60 -0.55 9.32
N LEU A 56 9.03 -1.65 8.73
CA LEU A 56 8.95 -2.97 9.32
C LEU A 56 10.04 -3.24 10.33
N SER A 57 10.89 -2.25 10.56
CA SER A 57 12.14 -2.37 11.31
C SER A 57 12.07 -1.66 12.65
N ASN A 58 11.24 -0.61 12.78
CA ASN A 58 11.20 0.28 13.94
C ASN A 58 12.60 0.81 14.33
N SER A 59 13.56 0.82 13.38
CA SER A 59 14.99 0.80 13.72
C SER A 59 15.83 1.87 13.02
N GLY A 60 15.27 2.60 12.04
CA GLY A 60 16.06 3.55 11.25
C GLY A 60 17.20 2.88 10.45
N VAL A 61 17.10 1.56 10.22
CA VAL A 61 18.03 0.80 9.39
C VAL A 61 17.92 1.29 7.95
N VAL A 62 19.08 1.63 7.38
CA VAL A 62 19.21 1.98 5.96
C VAL A 62 18.95 0.71 5.15
N THR A 63 17.90 0.69 4.35
CA THR A 63 17.70 -0.37 3.36
C THR A 63 18.72 -0.22 2.22
N THR A 64 18.80 -1.21 1.34
CA THR A 64 19.72 -1.10 0.19
C THR A 64 19.21 -0.03 -0.77
N SER A 65 17.90 0.05 -1.00
CA SER A 65 17.29 1.12 -1.79
C SER A 65 17.48 2.51 -1.18
N ASP A 66 17.42 2.64 0.15
CA ASP A 66 17.74 3.92 0.82
C ASP A 66 19.14 4.41 0.50
N ALA A 67 20.13 3.51 0.49
CA ALA A 67 21.50 3.85 0.19
C ALA A 67 21.71 4.12 -1.32
N GLU A 68 21.05 3.33 -2.18
CA GLU A 68 21.12 3.47 -3.64
C GLU A 68 20.53 4.80 -4.13
N PHE A 69 19.45 5.27 -3.50
CA PHE A 69 18.67 6.41 -3.97
C PHE A 69 18.59 7.56 -2.95
N ASN A 70 19.55 7.67 -2.04
CA ASN A 70 19.54 8.66 -0.95
C ASN A 70 19.42 10.12 -1.42
N ASP A 71 19.92 10.44 -2.62
CA ASP A 71 19.87 11.77 -3.24
C ASP A 71 18.72 11.92 -4.25
N ASP A 72 17.69 11.06 -4.19
CA ASP A 72 16.53 11.14 -5.06
C ASP A 72 15.79 12.50 -4.87
N PRO A 73 15.53 13.25 -5.96
CA PRO A 73 14.91 14.57 -5.85
C PRO A 73 13.39 14.52 -5.60
N PHE A 74 12.75 13.36 -5.69
CA PHE A 74 11.31 13.16 -5.51
C PHE A 74 10.96 12.64 -4.12
N LEU A 75 11.83 11.86 -3.48
CA LEU A 75 11.69 11.45 -2.09
C LEU A 75 13.05 11.44 -1.38
N SER A 76 13.21 12.34 -0.41
CA SER A 76 14.37 12.26 0.48
C SER A 76 14.14 11.26 1.60
N ARG A 77 15.21 10.57 2.00
CA ARG A 77 15.20 9.70 3.19
C ARG A 77 14.71 10.42 4.45
N SER A 78 15.11 11.69 4.63
CA SER A 78 14.70 12.46 5.81
C SER A 78 13.19 12.71 5.85
N ALA A 79 12.55 12.90 4.70
CA ALA A 79 11.10 13.02 4.61
C ALA A 79 10.41 11.68 4.89
N GLN A 80 10.92 10.59 4.32
CA GLN A 80 10.40 9.24 4.52
C GLN A 80 10.47 8.80 6.00
N VAL A 81 11.65 8.91 6.63
CA VAL A 81 11.84 8.56 8.05
C VAL A 81 10.94 9.40 8.94
N LYS A 82 10.84 10.71 8.69
CA LYS A 82 9.96 11.59 9.46
C LYS A 82 8.49 11.17 9.33
N TRP A 83 8.06 10.82 8.13
CA TRP A 83 6.69 10.36 7.87
C TRP A 83 6.38 9.08 8.63
N VAL A 84 7.22 8.08 8.46
CA VAL A 84 7.14 6.78 9.12
C VAL A 84 7.06 6.94 10.65
N CYS A 85 8.05 7.59 11.28
CA CYS A 85 8.14 7.67 12.74
C CYS A 85 6.98 8.43 13.37
N SER A 86 6.31 9.28 12.58
CA SER A 86 5.19 10.10 13.05
C SER A 86 3.83 9.43 12.81
N ASN A 87 3.73 8.47 11.89
CA ASN A 87 2.43 8.05 11.37
C ASN A 87 2.24 6.52 11.26
N ALA A 88 3.28 5.69 11.38
CA ALA A 88 3.17 4.31 10.95
C ALA A 88 4.09 3.36 11.70
N PHE A 89 3.52 2.66 12.68
CA PHE A 89 3.99 1.34 13.03
C PHE A 89 3.00 0.33 12.45
N ILE A 90 3.37 -0.30 11.34
CA ILE A 90 2.61 -1.42 10.78
C ILE A 90 3.27 -2.67 11.31
N ASP A 91 2.63 -3.32 12.28
CA ASP A 91 3.05 -4.65 12.74
C ASP A 91 2.42 -5.72 11.84
N PRO A 92 3.17 -6.37 10.94
CA PRO A 92 2.58 -7.37 10.05
C PRO A 92 2.34 -8.69 10.77
N GLU A 93 2.98 -8.95 11.92
CA GLU A 93 2.71 -10.14 12.74
C GLU A 93 1.34 -10.03 13.43
N ALA A 94 0.81 -8.81 13.59
CA ALA A 94 -0.58 -8.58 13.98
C ALA A 94 -1.60 -8.91 12.86
N GLY A 95 -1.12 -9.31 11.67
CA GLY A 95 -1.84 -9.37 10.40
C GLY A 95 -2.51 -10.71 10.03
N VAL A 96 -2.74 -11.62 10.97
CA VAL A 96 -3.65 -12.76 10.71
C VAL A 96 -5.02 -12.17 10.32
N ASN A 97 -5.50 -12.48 9.12
CA ASN A 97 -6.70 -11.93 8.47
C ASN A 97 -6.57 -10.55 7.79
N LEU A 98 -5.39 -10.19 7.27
CA LEU A 98 -5.32 -9.08 6.31
C LEU A 98 -5.87 -9.49 4.92
N PRO A 99 -6.45 -8.54 4.18
CA PRO A 99 -7.01 -8.82 2.87
C PRO A 99 -5.93 -9.09 1.81
N PRO A 100 -6.30 -9.76 0.69
CA PRO A 100 -5.46 -9.83 -0.50
C PRO A 100 -4.82 -8.49 -0.83
N THR A 101 -3.50 -8.49 -1.00
CA THR A 101 -2.71 -7.26 -1.12
C THR A 101 -1.92 -7.23 -2.42
N LEU A 102 -2.06 -6.16 -3.20
CA LEU A 102 -1.21 -5.87 -4.35
C LEU A 102 -0.22 -4.75 -4.00
N PHE A 103 1.06 -4.98 -4.26
CA PHE A 103 2.10 -3.96 -4.22
C PHE A 103 2.48 -3.52 -5.64
N ILE A 104 2.41 -2.22 -5.91
CA ILE A 104 2.99 -1.60 -7.11
C ILE A 104 4.24 -0.84 -6.66
N VAL A 105 5.42 -1.25 -7.10
CA VAL A 105 6.70 -0.74 -6.61
C VAL A 105 7.43 0.02 -7.70
N ALA A 106 7.98 1.19 -7.40
CA ALA A 106 8.88 1.90 -8.29
C ALA A 106 10.30 1.32 -8.19
N GLU A 107 10.97 1.06 -9.32
CA GLU A 107 12.32 0.46 -9.33
C GLU A 107 13.40 1.41 -8.75
N ILE A 108 13.26 2.72 -9.01
CA ILE A 108 14.21 3.77 -8.62
C ILE A 108 13.61 4.55 -7.46
N ASP A 109 13.53 3.92 -6.30
CA ASP A 109 12.79 4.45 -5.15
C ASP A 109 13.47 4.06 -3.83
N PRO A 110 13.81 5.02 -2.95
CA PRO A 110 14.28 4.71 -1.60
C PRO A 110 13.36 3.77 -0.81
N ALA A 111 12.04 3.86 -1.01
CA ALA A 111 11.02 3.05 -0.35
C ALA A 111 10.80 1.65 -0.99
N ARG A 112 11.56 1.30 -2.03
CA ARG A 112 11.40 0.02 -2.75
C ARG A 112 11.48 -1.18 -1.80
N ASP A 113 12.54 -1.23 -1.00
CA ASP A 113 12.81 -2.39 -0.14
C ASP A 113 11.79 -2.53 1.01
N ASP A 114 11.15 -1.43 1.42
CA ASP A 114 10.04 -1.45 2.39
C ASP A 114 8.85 -2.26 1.86
N SER A 115 8.48 -2.04 0.60
CA SER A 115 7.40 -2.80 -0.05
C SER A 115 7.76 -4.29 -0.17
N TYR A 116 9.01 -4.61 -0.51
CA TYR A 116 9.50 -5.99 -0.57
C TYR A 116 9.45 -6.69 0.79
N ALA A 117 9.91 -6.00 1.82
CA ALA A 117 9.89 -6.54 3.17
C ALA A 117 8.45 -6.72 3.68
N TYR A 118 7.51 -5.84 3.31
CA TYR A 118 6.12 -5.97 3.76
C TYR A 118 5.44 -7.14 3.07
N HIS A 119 5.61 -7.24 1.76
CA HIS A 119 5.15 -8.39 0.98
C HIS A 119 5.67 -9.72 1.54
N LYS A 120 6.97 -9.80 1.87
CA LYS A 120 7.56 -11.00 2.47
C LYS A 120 6.89 -11.38 3.79
N LYS A 121 6.69 -10.41 4.70
CA LYS A 121 6.02 -10.67 5.98
C LYS A 121 4.57 -11.12 5.80
N LEU A 122 3.83 -10.53 4.86
CA LEU A 122 2.46 -10.98 4.53
C LEU A 122 2.46 -12.44 4.05
N GLN A 123 3.41 -12.83 3.20
CA GLN A 123 3.55 -14.22 2.77
C GLN A 123 3.90 -15.17 3.92
N GLU A 124 4.77 -14.76 4.84
CA GLU A 124 5.17 -15.56 6.00
C GLU A 124 3.98 -15.86 6.94
N VAL A 125 3.02 -14.95 7.08
CA VAL A 125 1.80 -15.14 7.86
C VAL A 125 0.62 -15.70 7.06
N GLY A 126 0.86 -16.10 5.80
CA GLY A 126 -0.13 -16.76 4.95
C GLY A 126 -1.16 -15.85 4.27
N VAL A 127 -0.94 -14.53 4.27
CA VAL A 127 -1.79 -13.56 3.57
C VAL A 127 -1.46 -13.59 2.07
N LYS A 128 -2.50 -13.71 1.23
CA LYS A 128 -2.35 -13.63 -0.23
C LYS A 128 -1.83 -12.25 -0.60
N SER A 129 -0.68 -12.20 -1.26
CA SER A 129 -0.16 -10.95 -1.77
C SER A 129 0.60 -11.14 -3.08
N GLU A 130 0.55 -10.11 -3.91
CA GLU A 130 1.22 -10.00 -5.20
C GLU A 130 2.06 -8.73 -5.21
N LEU A 131 3.20 -8.75 -5.91
CA LEU A 131 4.08 -7.62 -6.01
C LEU A 131 4.56 -7.42 -7.44
N HIS A 132 4.43 -6.19 -7.93
CA HIS A 132 4.83 -5.81 -9.28
C HIS A 132 5.74 -4.58 -9.25
N SER A 133 6.98 -4.75 -9.69
CA SER A 133 7.95 -3.65 -9.80
C SER A 133 7.93 -3.05 -11.21
N ILE A 134 7.60 -1.76 -11.28
CA ILE A 134 7.60 -0.97 -12.51
C ILE A 134 9.01 -0.43 -12.75
N LYS A 135 9.58 -0.74 -13.91
CA LYS A 135 10.98 -0.42 -14.24
C LYS A 135 11.18 1.01 -14.72
N GLY A 136 12.33 1.58 -14.39
CA GLY A 136 12.78 2.89 -14.87
C GLY A 136 11.99 4.08 -14.32
N VAL A 137 11.23 3.90 -13.24
CA VAL A 137 10.40 4.95 -12.66
C VAL A 137 10.78 5.28 -11.22
N VAL A 138 10.53 6.53 -10.85
CA VAL A 138 10.79 7.09 -9.52
C VAL A 138 9.58 6.98 -8.59
N HIS A 139 9.78 7.25 -7.30
CA HIS A 139 8.74 7.15 -6.27
C HIS A 139 7.39 7.79 -6.64
N THR A 140 7.37 8.94 -7.31
CA THR A 140 6.12 9.68 -7.59
C THR A 140 5.50 9.40 -8.96
N PHE A 141 5.94 8.33 -9.65
CA PHE A 141 5.60 8.13 -11.06
C PHE A 141 4.09 8.10 -11.34
N PHE A 142 3.30 7.49 -10.45
CA PHE A 142 1.87 7.28 -10.66
C PHE A 142 1.08 8.59 -10.58
N SER A 143 1.59 9.56 -9.81
CA SER A 143 1.07 10.93 -9.74
C SER A 143 1.50 11.82 -10.92
N LEU A 144 2.36 11.32 -11.81
CA LEU A 144 2.91 12.07 -12.95
C LEU A 144 2.58 11.39 -14.29
N PRO A 145 1.29 11.16 -14.63
CA PRO A 145 0.90 10.41 -15.83
C PRO A 145 1.30 11.08 -17.15
N GLY A 146 1.56 12.39 -17.14
CA GLY A 146 2.09 13.11 -18.30
C GLY A 146 3.55 12.78 -18.63
N VAL A 147 4.32 12.34 -17.63
CA VAL A 147 5.74 11.97 -17.75
C VAL A 147 5.89 10.46 -17.89
N PHE A 148 5.19 9.70 -17.05
CA PHE A 148 5.31 8.24 -16.94
C PHE A 148 4.11 7.50 -17.54
N ARG A 149 3.60 7.97 -18.68
CA ARG A 149 2.33 7.47 -19.26
C ARG A 149 2.25 5.94 -19.40
N GLN A 150 3.31 5.31 -19.93
CA GLN A 150 3.33 3.86 -20.13
C GLN A 150 3.37 3.10 -18.80
N ALA A 151 4.20 3.55 -17.86
CA ALA A 151 4.29 2.99 -16.52
C ALA A 151 2.98 3.14 -15.71
N CYS A 152 2.30 4.29 -15.82
CA CYS A 152 0.98 4.47 -15.23
C CYS A 152 -0.05 3.51 -15.84
N SER A 153 -0.02 3.33 -17.17
CA SER A 153 -0.90 2.37 -17.86
C SER A 153 -0.64 0.95 -17.39
N GLU A 154 0.63 0.55 -17.30
CA GLU A 154 1.03 -0.77 -16.80
C GLU A 154 0.55 -0.99 -15.36
N ALA A 155 0.77 -0.03 -14.47
CA ALA A 155 0.30 -0.10 -13.09
C ALA A 155 -1.22 -0.27 -13.01
N VAL A 156 -2.00 0.49 -13.80
CA VAL A 156 -3.46 0.35 -13.87
C VAL A 156 -3.87 -1.03 -14.42
N ASP A 157 -3.19 -1.55 -15.44
CA ASP A 157 -3.47 -2.86 -16.00
C ASP A 157 -3.23 -3.97 -14.98
N VAL A 158 -2.13 -3.90 -14.21
CA VAL A 158 -1.83 -4.84 -13.12
C VAL A 158 -2.89 -4.77 -12.02
N MET A 159 -3.30 -3.57 -11.61
CA MET A 159 -4.38 -3.38 -10.63
C MET A 159 -5.68 -4.02 -11.11
N ARG A 160 -6.05 -3.82 -12.38
CA ARG A 160 -7.24 -4.44 -12.97
C ARG A 160 -7.16 -5.97 -12.91
N ILE A 161 -6.06 -6.55 -13.37
CA ILE A 161 -5.87 -8.01 -13.39
C ILE A 161 -5.94 -8.60 -11.98
N PHE A 162 -5.30 -7.94 -11.02
CA PHE A 162 -5.35 -8.34 -9.61
C PHE A 162 -6.79 -8.36 -9.09
N MET A 163 -7.56 -7.30 -9.37
CA MET A 163 -8.96 -7.22 -8.97
C MET A 163 -9.81 -8.30 -9.65
N GLU A 164 -9.68 -8.49 -10.96
CA GLU A 164 -10.40 -9.53 -11.70
C GLU A 164 -10.13 -10.94 -11.13
N THR A 165 -8.87 -11.23 -10.83
CA THR A 165 -8.41 -12.55 -10.36
C THR A 165 -8.81 -12.84 -8.92
N ASN A 166 -8.73 -11.84 -8.03
CA ASN A 166 -8.93 -12.05 -6.60
C ASN A 166 -10.35 -11.72 -6.13
N LEU A 167 -11.11 -10.95 -6.91
CA LEU A 167 -12.40 -10.41 -6.49
C LEU A 167 -13.56 -10.80 -7.40
N ASN A 168 -13.32 -11.50 -8.52
CA ASN A 168 -14.35 -11.90 -9.49
C ASN A 168 -15.23 -10.71 -9.95
N ILE A 169 -14.62 -9.54 -10.16
CA ILE A 169 -15.26 -8.33 -10.69
C ILE A 169 -14.68 -7.97 -12.05
#